data_AF-A0A661DTZ4-F1
#
_entry.id   AF-A0A661DTZ4-F1
#
_cell.length_a   1.000
_cell.length_b   1.000
_cell.length_c   1.000
_cell.angle_alpha   90.00
_cell.angle_beta   90.00
_cell.angle_gamma   90.00
#
_symmetry.space_group_name_H-M   'P 1'
#
loop_
_entity.id
_entity.type
_entity.pdbx_description
1 polymer ?
#
loop_
_entity_poly.entity_id
_entity_poly.type
_entity_poly.pdbx_seq_one_letter_code
_entity_poly.pdbx_strand_id
1 'polypeptide(L)'
;MTTNDELYERAKKLKLYGLLAHWQDVLATSWLEPLILWEEEARRQRSLERRLSNAHLGSFKMLADFDWQWPQQCDRDAIQELMTLEFLQGAAN
;
A
#
# COMPACT_ATOMS: atom_id res chain seq x y z
N MET A 1 4.17 -19.90 -12.59
CA MET A 1 3.53 -20.83 -11.65
C MET A 1 4.25 -20.67 -10.33
N THR A 2 3.55 -20.19 -9.31
CA THR A 2 4.07 -20.05 -7.94
C THR A 2 4.44 -21.44 -7.42
N THR A 3 5.59 -21.61 -6.79
CA THR A 3 5.95 -22.92 -6.24
C THR A 3 5.08 -23.25 -5.03
N ASN A 4 4.88 -24.54 -4.72
CA ASN A 4 4.11 -24.96 -3.54
C ASN A 4 4.67 -24.33 -2.25
N ASP A 5 6.00 -24.31 -2.11
CA ASP A 5 6.68 -23.77 -0.93
C ASP A 5 6.45 -22.25 -0.78
N GLU A 6 6.48 -21.51 -1.90
CA GLU A 6 6.12 -20.08 -1.92
C GLU A 6 4.67 -19.85 -1.50
N LEU A 7 3.74 -20.69 -1.98
CA LEU A 7 2.32 -20.56 -1.68
C LEU A 7 2.04 -20.88 -0.20
N TYR A 8 2.73 -21.87 0.36
CA TYR A 8 2.68 -22.21 1.78
C TYR A 8 3.16 -21.06 2.66
N GLU A 9 4.30 -20.44 2.33
CA GLU A 9 4.84 -19.31 3.08
C GLU A 9 3.94 -18.07 3.00
N ARG A 10 3.25 -17.85 1.87
CA ARG A 10 2.23 -16.81 1.74
C ARG A 10 1.03 -17.07 2.65
N ALA A 11 0.48 -18.28 2.64
CA ALA A 11 -0.60 -18.67 3.56
C ALA A 11 -0.20 -18.56 5.04
N LYS A 12 1.06 -18.85 5.37
CA LYS A 12 1.65 -18.68 6.71
C LYS A 12 1.76 -17.22 7.13
N LYS A 13 2.22 -16.33 6.25
CA LYS A 13 2.16 -14.87 6.48
C LYS A 13 0.72 -14.40 6.68
N LEU A 14 -0.23 -15.05 6.01
CA LEU A 14 -1.66 -14.81 6.21
C LEU A 14 -2.23 -15.37 7.52
N LYS A 15 -1.49 -16.21 8.26
CA LYS A 15 -1.94 -16.89 9.48
C LYS A 15 -3.18 -17.77 9.27
N LEU A 16 -3.32 -18.36 8.08
CA LEU A 16 -4.43 -19.26 7.74
C LEU A 16 -4.21 -20.66 8.33
N TYR A 17 -4.11 -20.78 9.66
CA TYR A 17 -3.66 -22.01 10.31
C TYR A 17 -4.55 -23.23 10.04
N GLY A 18 -5.86 -23.05 9.88
CA GLY A 18 -6.76 -24.13 9.46
C GLY A 18 -6.45 -24.65 8.05
N LEU A 19 -6.15 -23.73 7.12
CA LEU A 19 -5.74 -24.08 5.75
C LEU A 19 -4.38 -24.79 5.76
N LEU A 20 -3.43 -24.32 6.59
CA LEU A 20 -2.11 -24.93 6.73
C LEU A 20 -2.17 -26.34 7.36
N ALA A 21 -3.08 -26.55 8.31
CA ALA A 21 -3.29 -27.87 8.92
C ALA A 21 -3.79 -28.92 7.91
N HIS A 22 -4.51 -28.48 6.89
CA HIS A 22 -5.06 -29.31 5.80
C HIS A 22 -4.35 -29.08 4.46
N TRP A 23 -3.09 -28.63 4.48
CA TRP A 23 -2.39 -28.18 3.28
C TRP A 23 -2.34 -29.23 2.17
N GLN A 24 -2.03 -30.48 2.53
CA GLN A 24 -1.95 -31.59 1.57
C GLN A 24 -3.31 -31.89 0.92
N ASP A 25 -4.41 -31.70 1.66
CA ASP A 25 -5.77 -31.94 1.19
C ASP A 25 -6.22 -30.90 0.16
N VAL A 26 -5.71 -29.67 0.28
CA VAL A 26 -6.12 -28.53 -0.55
C VAL A 26 -5.12 -28.16 -1.63
N LEU A 27 -3.90 -28.71 -1.61
CA LEU A 27 -2.81 -28.34 -2.53
C LEU A 27 -3.19 -28.51 -4.01
N ALA A 28 -3.93 -29.57 -4.34
CA ALA A 28 -4.35 -29.86 -5.71
C ALA A 28 -5.57 -29.02 -6.16
N THR A 29 -6.13 -28.19 -5.29
CA THR A 29 -7.33 -27.41 -5.62
C THR A 29 -6.98 -26.17 -6.43
N SER A 30 -7.76 -25.91 -7.48
CA SER A 30 -7.56 -24.75 -8.36
C SER A 30 -7.86 -23.41 -7.69
N TRP A 31 -8.59 -23.42 -6.56
CA TRP A 31 -8.99 -22.20 -5.85
C TRP A 31 -7.98 -21.74 -4.79
N LEU A 32 -6.99 -22.57 -4.43
CA LEU A 32 -6.06 -22.27 -3.34
C LEU A 32 -5.25 -20.98 -3.58
N GLU A 33 -4.65 -20.87 -4.77
CA GLU A 33 -3.86 -19.69 -5.14
C GLU A 33 -4.72 -18.42 -5.26
N PRO A 34 -5.90 -18.44 -5.93
CA PRO A 34 -6.84 -17.32 -5.89
C PRO A 34 -7.25 -16.89 -4.48
N LEU A 35 -7.54 -17.84 -3.58
CA LEU A 35 -7.92 -17.53 -2.20
C LEU A 35 -6.81 -16.76 -1.46
N ILE A 36 -5.57 -17.23 -1.57
CA ILE A 36 -4.41 -16.58 -0.94
C ILE A 36 -4.21 -15.17 -1.51
N LEU A 37 -4.37 -14.98 -2.82
CA LEU A 37 -4.30 -13.67 -3.45
C LEU A 37 -5.38 -12.71 -2.92
N TRP A 38 -6.61 -13.17 -2.76
CA TRP A 38 -7.70 -12.34 -2.23
C TRP A 38 -7.46 -11.90 -0.79
N GLU A 39 -6.97 -12.81 0.06
CA GLU A 39 -6.65 -12.51 1.45
C GLU A 39 -5.49 -11.50 1.59
N GLU A 40 -4.46 -11.61 0.73
CA GLU A 40 -3.38 -10.62 0.66
C GLU A 40 -3.91 -9.23 0.30
N GLU A 41 -4.77 -9.15 -0.72
CA GLU A 41 -5.34 -7.89 -1.18
C GLU A 41 -6.27 -7.27 -0.12
N ALA A 42 -7.18 -8.06 0.44
CA ALA A 42 -8.09 -7.61 1.49
C ALA A 42 -7.32 -7.13 2.74
N ARG A 43 -6.17 -7.73 3.06
CA ARG A 43 -5.30 -7.27 4.14
C ARG A 43 -4.61 -5.95 3.79
N ARG A 44 -4.07 -5.81 2.58
CA ARG A 44 -3.46 -4.56 2.11
C ARG A 44 -4.47 -3.42 2.17
N GLN A 45 -5.67 -3.66 1.65
CA GLN A 45 -6.75 -2.69 1.62
C GLN A 45 -7.15 -2.24 3.04
N ARG A 46 -7.46 -3.19 3.95
CA ARG A 46 -7.77 -2.85 5.36
C ARG A 46 -6.64 -2.08 6.05
N SER A 47 -5.39 -2.44 5.77
CA SER A 47 -4.24 -1.72 6.34
C SER A 47 -4.07 -0.31 5.75
N LEU A 48 -4.45 -0.09 4.49
CA LEU A 48 -4.47 1.23 3.88
C LEU A 48 -5.59 2.08 4.47
N GLU A 49 -6.82 1.57 4.49
CA GLU A 49 -7.99 2.24 5.05
C GLU A 49 -7.76 2.66 6.51
N ARG A 50 -7.23 1.75 7.34
CA ARG A 50 -6.88 2.08 8.73
C ARG A 50 -5.85 3.20 8.82
N ARG A 51 -4.82 3.20 7.97
CA ARG A 51 -3.80 4.26 7.95
C ARG A 51 -4.39 5.59 7.50
N LEU A 52 -5.21 5.59 6.46
CA LEU A 52 -5.90 6.79 5.96
C LEU A 52 -6.82 7.37 7.04
N SER A 53 -7.62 6.52 7.69
CA SER A 53 -8.47 6.92 8.82
C SER A 53 -7.66 7.51 9.97
N ASN A 54 -6.53 6.88 10.34
CA ASN A 54 -5.69 7.35 11.45
C ASN A 54 -4.88 8.60 11.11
N ALA A 55 -4.59 8.85 9.83
CA ALA A 55 -3.80 10.00 9.41
C ALA A 55 -4.57 11.32 9.56
N HIS A 56 -5.89 11.27 9.81
CA HIS A 56 -6.76 12.45 9.89
C HIS A 56 -6.54 13.41 8.71
N LEU A 57 -6.14 12.86 7.56
CA LEU A 57 -5.95 13.61 6.33
C LEU A 57 -7.34 14.12 5.96
N GLY A 58 -7.52 15.44 6.08
CA GLY A 58 -8.73 16.10 5.62
C GLY A 58 -8.90 15.97 4.10
N SER A 59 -9.85 16.70 3.53
CA SER A 59 -9.97 16.81 2.08
C SER A 59 -8.64 17.22 1.47
N PHE A 60 -8.10 16.38 0.58
CA PHE A 60 -6.91 16.74 -0.17
C PHE A 60 -7.26 17.89 -1.10
N LYS A 61 -6.77 19.10 -0.78
CA LYS A 61 -6.89 20.26 -1.65
C LYS A 61 -5.76 20.17 -2.67
N MET A 62 -6.10 20.14 -3.96
CA MET A 62 -5.07 20.17 -4.99
C MET A 62 -4.23 21.44 -4.80
N LEU A 63 -2.91 21.34 -5.01
CA LEU A 63 -2.02 22.50 -4.89
C LEU A 63 -2.45 23.64 -5.84
N ALA A 64 -3.06 23.29 -6.98
CA ALA A 64 -3.65 24.23 -7.93
C ALA A 64 -4.78 25.07 -7.31
N ASP A 65 -5.54 24.51 -6.38
CA ASP A 65 -6.66 25.18 -5.71
C ASP A 65 -6.23 25.85 -4.40
N PHE A 66 -5.00 25.60 -3.93
CA PHE A 66 -4.47 26.12 -2.68
C PHE A 66 -4.50 27.65 -2.69
N ASP A 67 -5.06 28.25 -1.63
CA ASP A 67 -5.15 29.71 -1.53
C ASP A 67 -3.83 30.25 -1.00
N TRP A 68 -2.96 30.72 -1.90
CA TRP A 68 -1.65 31.26 -1.54
C TRP A 68 -1.72 32.60 -0.79
N GLN A 69 -2.89 33.23 -0.64
CA GLN A 69 -3.05 34.40 0.23
C GLN A 69 -3.04 34.01 1.72
N TRP A 70 -3.09 32.71 2.02
CA TRP A 70 -3.03 32.13 3.36
C TRP A 70 -2.13 30.88 3.31
N PRO A 71 -0.97 30.78 3.97
CA PRO A 71 -0.49 31.45 5.18
C PRO A 71 0.39 32.69 4.88
N GLN A 72 0.51 33.61 5.83
CA GLN A 72 1.32 34.83 5.67
C GLN A 72 2.84 34.58 5.65
N GLN A 73 3.28 33.37 6.00
CA GLN A 73 4.67 32.94 5.99
C GLN A 73 4.77 31.61 5.26
N CYS A 74 4.86 31.67 3.94
CA CYS A 74 5.03 30.51 3.08
C CYS A 74 5.73 30.95 1.80
N ASP A 75 6.88 30.34 1.49
CA ASP A 75 7.57 30.58 0.22
C ASP A 75 6.94 29.71 -0.86
N ARG A 76 6.01 30.33 -1.60
CA ARG A 76 5.30 29.67 -2.69
C ARG A 76 6.27 29.15 -3.77
N ASP A 77 7.30 29.91 -4.10
CA ASP A 77 8.19 29.61 -5.21
C ASP A 77 9.06 28.41 -4.85
N ALA A 78 9.59 28.35 -3.62
CA ALA A 78 10.32 27.19 -3.12
C ALA A 78 9.45 25.91 -3.10
N ILE A 79 8.17 26.01 -2.74
CA ILE A 79 7.25 24.86 -2.79
C ILE A 79 7.00 24.43 -4.24
N GLN A 80 6.82 25.37 -5.16
CA GLN A 80 6.62 25.05 -6.57
C GLN A 80 7.86 24.42 -7.20
N GLU A 81 9.06 24.88 -6.83
CA GLU A 81 10.34 24.27 -7.22
C GLU A 81 10.42 22.82 -6.74
N LEU A 82 10.06 22.52 -5.49
CA LEU A 82 10.03 21.13 -5.01
C LEU A 82 9.10 20.22 -5.83
N MET A 83 8.00 20.77 -6.38
CA MET A 83 7.07 19.99 -7.20
C MET A 83 7.60 19.66 -8.61
N THR A 84 8.65 20.33 -9.09
CA THR A 84 9.32 19.95 -10.36
C THR A 84 10.12 18.66 -10.22
N LEU A 85 10.43 18.27 -8.98
CA LEU A 85 11.23 17.09 -8.63
C LEU A 85 12.64 17.10 -9.25
N GLU A 86 13.16 18.27 -9.64
CA GLU A 86 14.48 18.41 -10.27
C GLU A 86 15.63 17.92 -9.36
N PHE A 87 15.47 18.00 -8.04
CA PHE A 87 16.43 17.46 -7.07
C PHE A 87 16.67 15.95 -7.22
N LEU A 88 15.73 15.18 -7.77
CA LEU A 88 15.92 13.76 -8.04
C LEU A 88 17.04 13.50 -9.08
N GLN A 89 17.32 14.47 -9.94
CA GLN A 89 18.40 14.38 -10.93
C GLN A 89 19.79 14.47 -10.27
N GLY A 90 19.88 15.05 -9.07
CA GLY A 90 21.14 15.30 -8.37
C GLY A 90 21.68 14.14 -7.53
N ALA A 91 20.90 13.06 -7.33
CA ALA A 91 21.28 11.87 -6.56
C ALA A 91 22.06 12.17 -5.25
N ALA A 92 21.60 13.13 -4.46
CA ALA A 92 22.19 13.46 -3.16
C ALA A 92 21.51 12.66 -2.05
N ASN A 93 21.92 11.41 -1.84
CA ASN A 93 21.63 10.62 -0.64
C ASN A 93 22.92 10.35 0.12
#